data_AF-A0A2D7NA16-F1
#
_entry.id   AF-A0A2D7NA16-F1
#
_cell.length_a   1.000
_cell.length_b   1.000
_cell.length_c   1.000
_cell.angle_alpha   90.00
_cell.angle_beta   90.00
_cell.angle_gamma   90.00
#
_symmetry.space_group_name_H-M   'P 1'
#
loop_
_entity.id
_entity.type
_entity.pdbx_description
1 polymer ?
#
loop_
_entity_poly.entity_id
_entity_poly.type
_entity_poly.pdbx_seq_one_letter_code
_entity_poly.pdbx_strand_id
1 'polypeptide(L)'
;MAFRGKLISSGSDAKTIKGNGDKYETAIMYMQPWKSSGINVCANAEIAGCIDGCLFTAGRGAMNTVQASRAKKTAWLANDRDGFMVQLVIDVTKYVKYCGKQGVTPVIRLNGTSDIRWERIPVFKDGVAYDNIFAAFPDVQWYDYTKIANRKVEHIKNYHLTFSYSEANPLYKKQIEIAKAKGMNMAVVWRSIDVIPHTFMDRPVISGDADDLRFLDPDGVVVSLYAKGKAKKDTSGFVID
;
A
#
# COMPACT_ATOMS: atom_id res chain seq x y z
N MET A 1 1.64 11.44 -20.11
CA MET A 1 1.71 10.00 -20.48
C MET A 1 1.64 9.17 -19.21
N ALA A 2 1.40 7.85 -19.28
CA ALA A 2 1.34 6.98 -18.10
C ALA A 2 2.55 6.04 -18.10
N PHE A 3 3.23 5.85 -16.95
CA PHE A 3 4.33 4.90 -16.84
C PHE A 3 3.82 3.46 -16.72
N ARG A 4 4.44 2.52 -17.46
CA ARG A 4 4.12 1.09 -17.39
C ARG A 4 5.39 0.24 -17.30
N GLY A 5 5.67 -0.28 -16.11
CA GLY A 5 6.61 -1.36 -15.86
C GLY A 5 5.96 -2.74 -15.93
N LYS A 6 6.73 -3.80 -15.69
CA LYS A 6 6.19 -5.15 -15.53
C LYS A 6 5.47 -5.34 -14.19
N LEU A 7 5.98 -4.75 -13.12
CA LEU A 7 5.53 -4.90 -11.74
C LEU A 7 4.77 -3.65 -11.24
N ILE A 8 5.28 -2.46 -11.53
CA ILE A 8 4.69 -1.17 -11.11
C ILE A 8 4.16 -0.36 -12.31
N SER A 9 3.09 0.40 -12.09
CA SER A 9 2.53 1.33 -13.09
C SER A 9 2.02 2.61 -12.45
N SER A 10 2.10 3.72 -13.20
CA SER A 10 1.49 5.00 -12.84
C SER A 10 0.43 5.41 -13.86
N GLY A 11 -0.51 6.28 -13.48
CA GLY A 11 -1.60 6.79 -14.32
C GLY A 11 -2.62 5.73 -14.78
N SER A 12 -2.53 4.49 -14.28
CA SER A 12 -3.43 3.38 -14.62
C SER A 12 -4.72 3.34 -13.80
N ASP A 13 -4.75 4.03 -12.66
CA ASP A 13 -5.83 3.96 -11.69
C ASP A 13 -6.29 5.37 -11.31
N ALA A 14 -7.59 5.55 -11.05
CA ALA A 14 -8.15 6.87 -10.68
C ALA A 14 -7.46 7.50 -9.45
N LYS A 15 -6.78 6.68 -8.64
CA LYS A 15 -6.00 7.09 -7.47
C LYS A 15 -4.67 7.78 -7.84
N THR A 16 -3.98 7.30 -8.87
CA THR A 16 -2.72 7.90 -9.32
C THR A 16 -2.98 9.16 -10.15
N ILE A 17 -4.09 9.20 -10.89
CA ILE A 17 -4.50 10.38 -11.67
C ILE A 17 -4.79 11.60 -10.78
N LYS A 18 -5.33 11.40 -9.56
CA LYS A 18 -5.60 12.49 -8.60
C LYS A 18 -4.38 12.93 -7.78
N GLY A 19 -3.41 12.04 -7.57
CA GLY A 19 -2.15 12.34 -6.87
C GLY A 19 -1.00 12.79 -7.78
N ASN A 20 -1.15 12.64 -9.10
CA ASN A 20 -0.26 13.18 -10.11
C ASN A 20 -0.51 14.70 -10.21
N GLY A 21 0.06 15.45 -9.28
CA GLY A 21 0.18 16.90 -9.36
C GLY A 21 1.54 17.32 -9.90
N ASP A 22 1.86 18.62 -9.82
CA ASP A 22 3.12 19.18 -10.32
C ASP A 22 4.38 18.67 -9.60
N LYS A 23 4.23 17.95 -8.47
CA LYS A 23 5.36 17.59 -7.58
C LYS A 23 5.63 16.09 -7.47
N TYR A 24 4.63 15.24 -7.65
CA TYR A 24 4.73 13.81 -7.36
C TYR A 24 4.09 12.98 -8.47
N GLU A 25 4.71 11.86 -8.82
CA GLU A 25 4.09 10.84 -9.67
C GLU A 25 4.03 9.53 -8.88
N THR A 26 2.85 8.91 -8.80
CA THR A 26 2.62 7.70 -8.00
C THR A 26 2.57 6.42 -8.84
N ALA A 27 3.51 5.49 -8.60
CA ALA A 27 3.43 4.14 -9.14
C ALA A 27 3.00 3.12 -8.08
N ILE A 28 2.12 2.20 -8.47
CA ILE A 28 1.57 1.18 -7.54
C ILE A 28 1.85 -0.21 -8.08
N MET A 29 2.22 -1.13 -7.19
CA MET A 29 2.21 -2.56 -7.46
C MET A 29 0.95 -3.19 -6.87
N TYR A 30 0.17 -3.83 -7.74
CA TYR A 30 -0.94 -4.69 -7.34
C TYR A 30 -0.58 -6.16 -7.57
N MET A 31 -0.83 -6.97 -6.55
CA MET A 31 -0.62 -8.42 -6.53
C MET A 31 -1.92 -9.14 -6.20
N GLN A 32 -2.03 -10.43 -6.48
CA GLN A 32 -3.12 -11.22 -5.95
C GLN A 32 -2.95 -11.26 -4.41
N PRO A 33 -3.96 -10.81 -3.64
CA PRO A 33 -3.88 -10.70 -2.18
C PRO A 33 -3.83 -12.09 -1.53
N TRP A 34 -3.71 -12.10 -0.20
CA TRP A 34 -4.09 -13.17 0.74
C TRP A 34 -3.96 -14.63 0.25
N LYS A 35 -3.04 -15.38 0.87
CA LYS A 35 -2.83 -16.83 0.65
C LYS A 35 -3.07 -17.26 -0.82
N SER A 36 -2.17 -16.85 -1.70
CA SER A 36 -2.26 -17.12 -3.13
C SER A 36 -0.91 -17.60 -3.67
N SER A 37 -0.95 -18.43 -4.71
CA SER A 37 0.26 -19.00 -5.33
C SER A 37 1.23 -19.66 -4.34
N GLY A 38 0.70 -20.33 -3.30
CA GLY A 38 1.50 -21.03 -2.29
C GLY A 38 2.16 -20.13 -1.23
N ILE A 39 1.93 -18.81 -1.25
CA ILE A 39 2.48 -17.87 -0.27
C ILE A 39 1.40 -17.00 0.37
N ASN A 40 1.66 -16.46 1.56
CA ASN A 40 0.77 -15.47 2.17
C ASN A 40 1.37 -14.06 2.06
N VAL A 41 0.78 -13.23 1.18
CA VAL A 41 1.20 -11.83 0.99
C VAL A 41 0.48 -10.83 1.90
N CYS A 42 -0.51 -11.27 2.70
CA CYS A 42 -1.26 -10.41 3.64
C CYS A 42 -1.44 -11.13 4.99
N ALA A 43 -0.40 -11.11 5.84
CA ALA A 43 -0.35 -11.94 7.06
C ALA A 43 -1.56 -11.74 7.99
N ASN A 44 -2.02 -10.50 8.18
CA ASN A 44 -3.11 -10.18 9.10
C ASN A 44 -4.49 -10.05 8.42
N ALA A 45 -4.65 -10.46 7.16
CA ALA A 45 -5.92 -10.27 6.44
C ALA A 45 -7.11 -11.02 7.08
N GLU A 46 -6.88 -12.24 7.58
CA GLU A 46 -7.91 -13.04 8.27
C GLU A 46 -8.34 -12.38 9.58
N ILE A 47 -7.37 -12.07 10.45
CA ILE A 47 -7.64 -11.48 11.76
C ILE A 47 -8.22 -10.06 11.61
N ALA A 48 -7.86 -9.32 10.57
CA ALA A 48 -8.40 -7.99 10.32
C ALA A 48 -9.69 -7.99 9.47
N GLY A 49 -10.25 -9.14 9.11
CA GLY A 49 -11.53 -9.26 8.40
C GLY A 49 -11.58 -8.66 6.99
N CYS A 50 -10.44 -8.34 6.36
CA CYS A 50 -10.44 -7.53 5.13
C CYS A 50 -10.39 -8.35 3.83
N ILE A 51 -10.59 -9.66 3.88
CA ILE A 51 -10.49 -10.57 2.73
C ILE A 51 -11.65 -10.33 1.77
N ASP A 52 -12.88 -10.39 2.28
CA ASP A 52 -14.10 -10.29 1.46
C ASP A 52 -14.31 -8.87 0.91
N GLY A 53 -13.94 -7.87 1.70
CA GLY A 53 -13.94 -6.46 1.32
C GLY A 53 -12.73 -6.01 0.49
N CYS A 54 -11.84 -6.93 0.07
CA CYS A 54 -10.57 -6.56 -0.53
C CYS A 54 -10.73 -5.73 -1.81
N LEU A 55 -9.93 -4.66 -1.93
CA LEU A 55 -9.83 -3.79 -3.10
C LEU A 55 -9.37 -4.52 -4.37
N PHE A 56 -8.86 -5.76 -4.25
CA PHE A 56 -8.47 -6.58 -5.39
C PHE A 56 -9.60 -6.71 -6.43
N THR A 57 -10.86 -6.78 -6.01
CA THR A 57 -12.01 -6.89 -6.93
C THR A 57 -12.72 -5.57 -7.20
N ALA A 58 -12.24 -4.44 -6.67
CA ALA A 58 -12.89 -3.14 -6.82
C ALA A 58 -12.47 -2.42 -8.11
N GLY A 59 -13.43 -1.72 -8.75
CA GLY A 59 -13.17 -0.93 -9.96
C GLY A 59 -12.57 -1.76 -11.09
N ARG A 60 -11.46 -1.28 -11.69
CA ARG A 60 -10.72 -2.02 -12.73
C ARG A 60 -10.17 -3.36 -12.24
N GLY A 61 -10.04 -3.57 -10.93
CA GLY A 61 -9.64 -4.85 -10.34
C GLY A 61 -10.62 -6.00 -10.58
N ALA A 62 -11.88 -5.70 -10.94
CA ALA A 62 -12.86 -6.73 -11.31
C ALA A 62 -12.58 -7.37 -12.68
N MET A 63 -11.74 -6.75 -13.53
CA MET A 63 -11.47 -7.24 -14.89
C MET A 63 -10.55 -8.46 -14.87
N ASN A 64 -10.91 -9.52 -15.60
CA ASN A 64 -10.16 -10.78 -15.66
C ASN A 64 -8.68 -10.58 -16.06
N THR A 65 -8.40 -9.68 -17.01
CA THR A 65 -7.04 -9.37 -17.46
C THR A 65 -6.20 -8.73 -16.35
N VAL A 66 -6.80 -7.86 -15.53
CA VAL A 66 -6.14 -7.23 -14.38
C VAL A 66 -5.88 -8.26 -13.29
N GLN A 67 -6.85 -9.12 -12.99
CA GLN A 67 -6.68 -10.20 -12.01
C GLN A 67 -5.60 -11.19 -12.43
N ALA A 68 -5.58 -11.59 -13.71
CA ALA A 68 -4.55 -12.46 -14.26
C ALA A 68 -3.14 -11.83 -14.18
N SER A 69 -3.01 -10.52 -14.46
CA SER A 69 -1.74 -9.81 -14.29
C SER A 69 -1.25 -9.83 -12.84
N ARG A 70 -2.15 -9.57 -11.88
CA ARG A 70 -1.85 -9.59 -10.44
C ARG A 70 -1.48 -10.99 -9.95
N ALA A 71 -2.18 -12.03 -10.41
CA ALA A 71 -1.89 -13.43 -10.13
C ALA A 71 -0.51 -13.84 -10.65
N LYS A 72 -0.15 -13.43 -11.88
CA LYS A 72 1.19 -13.68 -12.45
C LYS A 72 2.31 -13.06 -11.59
N LYS A 73 2.09 -11.86 -11.04
CA LYS A 73 3.07 -11.21 -10.15
C LYS A 73 3.24 -11.97 -8.84
N THR A 74 2.15 -12.39 -8.20
CA THR A 74 2.22 -13.22 -6.98
C THR A 74 2.90 -14.56 -7.25
N ALA A 75 2.53 -15.24 -8.33
CA ALA A 75 3.16 -16.50 -8.73
C ALA A 75 4.65 -16.33 -9.01
N TRP A 76 5.08 -15.24 -9.66
CA TRP A 76 6.49 -14.97 -9.86
C TRP A 76 7.22 -14.77 -8.53
N LEU A 77 6.72 -13.92 -7.64
CA LEU A 77 7.35 -13.73 -6.32
C LEU A 77 7.47 -15.05 -5.52
N ALA A 78 6.49 -15.93 -5.66
CA ALA A 78 6.48 -17.25 -5.01
C ALA A 78 7.54 -18.19 -5.59
N ASN A 79 7.64 -18.26 -6.92
CA ASN A 79 8.45 -19.26 -7.63
C ASN A 79 9.90 -18.82 -7.84
N ASP A 80 10.14 -17.53 -8.02
CA ASP A 80 11.44 -16.94 -8.34
C ASP A 80 11.53 -15.53 -7.74
N ARG A 81 11.85 -15.49 -6.46
CA ARG A 81 11.97 -14.22 -5.71
C ARG A 81 13.11 -13.37 -6.24
N ASP A 82 14.24 -13.96 -6.60
CA ASP A 82 15.42 -13.22 -7.03
C ASP A 82 15.16 -12.54 -8.37
N GLY A 83 14.61 -13.25 -9.36
CA GLY A 83 14.22 -12.66 -10.64
C GLY A 83 13.10 -11.62 -10.49
N PHE A 84 12.17 -11.81 -9.55
CA PHE A 84 11.16 -10.79 -9.22
C PHE A 84 11.82 -9.50 -8.70
N MET A 85 12.77 -9.61 -7.77
CA MET A 85 13.46 -8.45 -7.20
C MET A 85 14.36 -7.76 -8.23
N VAL A 86 15.06 -8.51 -9.10
CA VAL A 86 15.81 -7.95 -10.24
C VAL A 86 14.87 -7.16 -11.16
N GLN A 87 13.70 -7.72 -11.50
CA GLN A 87 12.73 -7.02 -12.33
C GLN A 87 12.17 -5.76 -11.63
N LEU A 88 11.99 -5.79 -10.31
CA LEU A 88 11.56 -4.62 -9.54
C LEU A 88 12.59 -3.50 -9.61
N VAL A 89 13.88 -3.80 -9.42
CA VAL A 89 14.98 -2.83 -9.58
C VAL A 89 14.97 -2.21 -10.98
N ILE A 90 14.77 -3.02 -12.03
CA ILE A 90 14.68 -2.53 -13.42
C ILE A 90 13.51 -1.55 -13.59
N ASP A 91 12.33 -1.89 -13.07
CA ASP A 91 11.14 -1.06 -13.21
C ASP A 91 11.28 0.26 -12.43
N VAL A 92 11.80 0.21 -11.20
CA VAL A 92 12.03 1.41 -10.38
C VAL A 92 13.06 2.31 -11.05
N THR A 93 14.15 1.76 -11.60
CA THR A 93 15.14 2.53 -12.36
C THR A 93 14.53 3.25 -13.56
N LYS A 94 13.68 2.57 -14.32
CA LYS A 94 12.96 3.18 -15.45
C LYS A 94 11.99 4.25 -14.97
N TYR A 95 11.33 4.02 -13.85
CA TYR A 95 10.36 4.94 -13.27
C TYR A 95 11.02 6.23 -12.76
N VAL A 96 12.15 6.14 -12.07
CA VAL A 96 12.95 7.30 -11.65
C VAL A 96 13.35 8.14 -12.86
N LYS A 97 13.85 7.51 -13.93
CA LYS A 97 14.17 8.20 -15.19
C LYS A 97 12.94 8.86 -15.83
N TYR A 98 11.79 8.20 -15.78
CA TYR A 98 10.53 8.73 -16.29
C TYR A 98 10.10 9.99 -15.51
N CYS A 99 10.16 9.95 -14.17
CA CYS A 99 9.80 11.07 -13.31
C CYS A 99 10.79 12.24 -13.48
N GLY A 100 12.09 11.96 -13.58
CA GLY A 100 13.12 12.97 -13.82
C GLY A 100 12.92 13.75 -15.12
N LYS A 101 12.44 13.12 -16.19
CA LYS A 101 12.08 13.81 -17.45
C LYS A 101 10.90 14.77 -17.31
N GLN A 102 10.07 14.59 -16.29
CA GLN A 102 8.88 15.40 -16.04
C GLN A 102 9.08 16.38 -14.90
N GLY A 103 10.24 16.37 -14.22
CA GLY A 103 10.52 17.25 -13.08
C GLY A 103 9.70 16.94 -11.83
N VAL A 104 9.20 15.70 -11.69
CA VAL A 104 8.38 15.26 -10.54
C VAL A 104 9.13 14.24 -9.68
N THR A 105 8.80 14.20 -8.40
CA THR A 105 9.36 13.24 -7.44
C THR A 105 8.71 11.86 -7.60
N PRO A 106 9.50 10.78 -7.77
CA PRO A 106 8.95 9.42 -7.83
C PRO A 106 8.45 8.97 -6.46
N VAL A 107 7.17 8.60 -6.39
CA VAL A 107 6.55 7.95 -5.23
C VAL A 107 6.03 6.57 -5.57
N ILE A 108 6.30 5.58 -4.71
CA ILE A 108 5.95 4.19 -4.98
C ILE A 108 5.26 3.52 -3.79
N ARG A 109 4.13 2.87 -4.10
CA ARG A 109 3.39 1.99 -3.21
C ARG A 109 3.50 0.55 -3.68
N LEU A 110 4.30 -0.26 -2.99
CA LEU A 110 4.51 -1.67 -3.35
C LEU A 110 3.38 -2.57 -2.86
N ASN A 111 2.70 -2.17 -1.78
CA ASN A 111 1.58 -2.88 -1.18
C ASN A 111 0.24 -2.25 -1.61
N GLY A 112 -0.09 -2.41 -2.89
CA GLY A 112 -1.40 -2.01 -3.44
C GLY A 112 -2.54 -2.91 -2.96
N THR A 113 -2.33 -4.22 -3.00
CA THR A 113 -3.26 -5.28 -2.54
C THR A 113 -2.53 -6.40 -1.78
N SER A 114 -1.32 -6.12 -1.31
CA SER A 114 -0.51 -6.98 -0.44
C SER A 114 -0.17 -6.25 0.85
N ASP A 115 0.55 -6.90 1.76
CA ASP A 115 1.16 -6.32 2.97
C ASP A 115 2.50 -7.04 3.24
N ILE A 116 3.36 -7.04 2.23
CA ILE A 116 4.68 -7.66 2.24
C ILE A 116 5.67 -6.73 2.93
N ARG A 117 6.51 -7.31 3.79
CA ARG A 117 7.60 -6.63 4.48
C ARG A 117 8.83 -6.45 3.58
N TRP A 118 8.73 -5.56 2.59
CA TRP A 118 9.81 -5.28 1.63
C TRP A 118 11.11 -4.79 2.29
N GLU A 119 11.04 -4.23 3.49
CA GLU A 119 12.20 -3.82 4.30
C GLU A 119 13.12 -4.99 4.69
N ARG A 120 12.66 -6.24 4.52
CA ARG A 120 13.38 -7.46 4.89
C ARG A 120 13.92 -8.25 3.70
N ILE A 121 13.77 -7.74 2.48
CA ILE A 121 14.14 -8.47 1.26
C ILE A 121 15.30 -7.73 0.60
N PRO A 122 16.52 -8.31 0.59
CA PRO A 122 17.68 -7.67 -0.02
C PRO A 122 17.52 -7.58 -1.53
N VAL A 123 18.24 -6.63 -2.13
CA VAL A 123 18.27 -6.43 -3.58
C VAL A 123 19.69 -6.18 -4.07
N PHE A 124 19.91 -6.46 -5.34
CA PHE A 124 21.16 -6.16 -6.02
C PHE A 124 20.93 -5.13 -7.11
N LYS A 125 21.70 -4.04 -7.11
CA LYS A 125 21.61 -2.95 -8.09
C LYS A 125 23.02 -2.49 -8.46
N ASP A 126 23.32 -2.49 -9.75
CA ASP A 126 24.59 -2.01 -10.33
C ASP A 126 25.85 -2.62 -9.68
N GLY A 127 25.84 -3.93 -9.39
CA GLY A 127 26.99 -4.59 -8.76
C GLY A 127 27.04 -4.48 -7.23
N VAL A 128 26.08 -3.79 -6.60
CA VAL A 128 26.05 -3.54 -5.16
C VAL A 128 24.84 -4.20 -4.53
N ALA A 129 25.06 -4.88 -3.40
CA ALA A 129 24.00 -5.44 -2.56
C ALA A 129 23.48 -4.38 -1.57
N TYR A 130 22.16 -4.31 -1.41
CA TYR A 130 21.47 -3.44 -0.47
C TYR A 130 20.56 -4.26 0.43
N ASP A 131 20.39 -3.83 1.68
CA ASP A 131 19.52 -4.52 2.66
C ASP A 131 18.07 -4.63 2.18
N ASN A 132 17.61 -3.66 1.41
CA ASN A 132 16.28 -3.66 0.78
C ASN A 132 16.18 -2.65 -0.37
N ILE A 133 15.04 -2.71 -1.07
CA ILE A 133 14.72 -1.81 -2.20
C ILE A 133 14.71 -0.33 -1.82
N PHE A 134 14.40 0.01 -0.56
CA PHE A 134 14.36 1.39 -0.09
C PHE A 134 15.77 2.00 -0.02
N ALA A 135 16.74 1.22 0.47
CA ALA A 135 18.15 1.60 0.50
C ALA A 135 18.77 1.69 -0.90
N ALA A 136 18.33 0.86 -1.85
CA ALA A 136 18.81 0.90 -3.23
C ALA A 136 18.33 2.12 -4.04
N PHE A 137 17.29 2.81 -3.57
CA PHE A 137 16.69 3.97 -4.22
C PHE A 137 16.34 5.05 -3.18
N PRO A 138 17.35 5.75 -2.61
CA PRO A 138 17.14 6.75 -1.57
C PRO A 138 16.31 7.96 -2.03
N ASP A 139 16.35 8.29 -3.33
CA ASP A 139 15.61 9.42 -3.92
C ASP A 139 14.14 9.13 -4.22
N VAL A 140 13.69 7.88 -4.03
CA VAL A 140 12.29 7.49 -4.16
C VAL A 140 11.63 7.61 -2.80
N GLN A 141 10.48 8.28 -2.74
CA GLN A 141 9.62 8.25 -1.55
C GLN A 141 8.71 7.03 -1.64
N TRP A 142 8.84 6.15 -0.65
CA TRP A 142 8.05 4.94 -0.53
C TRP A 142 6.94 5.14 0.49
N TYR A 143 5.79 4.54 0.25
CA TYR A 143 4.74 4.52 1.24
C TYR A 143 3.84 3.31 1.07
N ASP A 144 3.33 2.76 2.17
CA ASP A 144 2.40 1.64 2.13
C ASP A 144 1.36 1.73 3.26
N TYR A 145 0.26 1.01 3.06
CA TYR A 145 -0.67 0.69 4.13
C TYR A 145 -0.28 -0.66 4.71
N THR A 146 -0.33 -0.80 6.04
CA THR A 146 0.00 -2.06 6.70
C THR A 146 -1.01 -2.41 7.78
N LYS A 147 -1.30 -3.70 7.92
CA LYS A 147 -2.04 -4.25 9.06
C LYS A 147 -1.12 -4.81 10.14
N ILE A 148 0.18 -4.54 10.01
CA ILE A 148 1.24 -5.13 10.80
C ILE A 148 2.03 -4.01 11.48
N ALA A 149 1.58 -3.57 12.66
CA ALA A 149 2.11 -2.40 13.36
C ALA A 149 3.53 -2.61 13.93
N ASN A 150 3.94 -3.86 14.15
CA ASN A 150 5.26 -4.20 14.71
C ASN A 150 6.41 -4.23 13.67
N ARG A 151 6.22 -3.63 12.49
CA ARG A 151 7.31 -3.42 11.51
C ARG A 151 8.31 -2.42 12.10
N LYS A 152 9.61 -2.68 11.89
CA LYS A 152 10.71 -1.83 12.36
C LYS A 152 11.25 -1.08 11.16
N VAL A 153 10.76 0.14 10.92
CA VAL A 153 11.05 0.92 9.71
C VAL A 153 11.41 2.38 10.01
N GLU A 154 11.49 2.77 11.28
CA GLU A 154 11.73 4.15 11.74
C GLU A 154 13.09 4.71 11.30
N HIS A 155 14.02 3.80 10.99
CA HIS A 155 15.35 4.10 10.46
C HIS A 155 15.35 4.34 8.94
N ILE A 156 14.30 3.93 8.22
CA ILE A 156 14.19 4.04 6.76
C ILE A 156 13.49 5.36 6.42
N LYS A 157 14.27 6.41 6.20
CA LYS A 157 13.77 7.80 6.10
C LYS A 157 12.86 8.06 4.91
N ASN A 158 13.05 7.32 3.82
CA ASN A 158 12.24 7.42 2.63
C ASN A 158 11.06 6.43 2.61
N TYR A 159 10.64 5.86 3.74
CA TYR A 159 9.51 4.93 3.80
C TYR A 159 8.48 5.30 4.87
N HIS A 160 7.25 5.60 4.43
CA HIS A 160 6.12 5.90 5.30
C HIS A 160 5.15 4.73 5.40
N LEU A 161 4.67 4.42 6.61
CA LEU A 161 3.64 3.41 6.83
C LEU A 161 2.40 4.01 7.48
N THR A 162 1.27 3.86 6.81
CA THR A 162 -0.05 4.14 7.38
C THR A 162 -0.66 2.85 7.90
N PHE A 163 -0.97 2.78 9.19
CA PHE A 163 -1.60 1.60 9.77
C PHE A 163 -3.07 1.49 9.30
N SER A 164 -3.51 0.30 8.89
CA SER A 164 -4.89 0.05 8.46
C SER A 164 -5.70 -0.52 9.62
N TYR A 165 -6.63 0.28 10.12
CA TYR A 165 -7.53 -0.07 11.21
C TYR A 165 -8.55 -1.15 10.82
N SER A 166 -9.02 -1.91 11.81
CA SER A 166 -10.13 -2.86 11.71
C SER A 166 -10.58 -3.26 13.12
N GLU A 167 -11.88 -3.42 13.33
CA GLU A 167 -12.45 -3.97 14.57
C GLU A 167 -12.92 -5.42 14.40
N ALA A 168 -12.66 -6.03 13.24
CA ALA A 168 -13.29 -7.28 12.87
C ALA A 168 -12.96 -8.48 13.78
N ASN A 169 -11.87 -8.40 14.53
CA ASN A 169 -11.52 -9.43 15.50
C ASN A 169 -10.80 -8.81 16.72
N PRO A 170 -11.19 -9.16 17.96
CA PRO A 170 -10.51 -8.70 19.17
C PRO A 170 -9.01 -9.01 19.21
N LEU A 171 -8.55 -10.07 18.55
CA LEU A 171 -7.12 -10.39 18.45
C LEU A 171 -6.33 -9.32 17.67
N TYR A 172 -6.99 -8.60 16.76
CA TYR A 172 -6.38 -7.51 16.00
C TYR A 172 -6.12 -6.27 16.87
N LYS A 173 -6.81 -6.12 18.00
CA LYS A 173 -6.64 -5.00 18.94
C LYS A 173 -5.18 -4.80 19.36
N LYS A 174 -4.41 -5.88 19.50
CA LYS A 174 -2.97 -5.79 19.80
C LYS A 174 -2.19 -4.98 18.76
N GLN A 175 -2.53 -5.10 17.47
CA GLN A 175 -1.90 -4.31 16.41
C GLN A 175 -2.28 -2.83 16.50
N ILE A 176 -3.53 -2.55 16.85
CA ILE A 176 -4.02 -1.18 17.06
C ILE A 176 -3.26 -0.51 18.22
N GLU A 177 -3.11 -1.18 19.36
CA GLU A 177 -2.38 -0.63 20.51
C GLU A 177 -0.90 -0.40 20.19
N ILE A 178 -0.25 -1.30 19.43
CA ILE A 178 1.13 -1.09 18.96
C ILE A 178 1.20 0.13 18.03
N ALA A 179 0.28 0.27 17.08
CA ALA A 179 0.25 1.41 16.17
C ALA A 179 0.02 2.73 16.91
N LYS A 180 -0.84 2.73 17.94
CA LYS A 180 -1.06 3.87 18.83
C LYS A 180 0.21 4.26 19.58
N ALA A 181 0.84 3.30 20.25
CA ALA A 181 2.06 3.53 21.02
C ALA A 181 3.22 4.05 20.16
N LYS A 182 3.26 3.65 18.89
CA LYS A 182 4.25 4.12 17.90
C LYS A 182 3.89 5.44 17.23
N GLY A 183 2.74 6.04 17.55
CA GLY A 183 2.30 7.29 16.94
C GLY A 183 1.96 7.19 15.44
N MET A 184 1.73 5.98 14.90
CA MET A 184 1.49 5.81 13.46
C MET A 184 0.17 6.47 13.03
N ASN A 185 0.15 7.09 11.84
CA ASN A 185 -1.11 7.49 11.19
C ASN A 185 -1.97 6.25 10.93
N MET A 186 -3.30 6.39 11.08
CA MET A 186 -4.24 5.27 10.95
C MET A 186 -5.27 5.53 9.87
N ALA A 187 -5.38 4.66 8.88
CA ALA A 187 -6.44 4.67 7.90
C ALA A 187 -7.63 3.83 8.37
N VAL A 188 -8.81 4.45 8.40
CA VAL A 188 -10.08 3.82 8.79
C VAL A 188 -11.01 3.84 7.58
N VAL A 189 -11.64 2.70 7.29
CA VAL A 189 -12.62 2.58 6.21
C VAL A 189 -14.02 2.77 6.81
N TRP A 190 -14.69 3.84 6.41
CA TRP A 190 -16.03 4.19 6.87
C TRP A 190 -17.09 3.79 5.85
N ARG A 191 -18.29 3.49 6.35
CA ARG A 191 -19.46 3.13 5.54
C ARG A 191 -19.81 4.22 4.55
N SER A 192 -19.89 5.45 5.04
CA SER A 192 -20.35 6.64 4.34
C SER A 192 -19.74 7.90 4.95
N ILE A 193 -19.98 9.06 4.33
CA ILE A 193 -19.41 10.34 4.77
C ILE A 193 -20.07 10.90 6.02
N ASP A 194 -21.35 10.62 6.20
CA ASP A 194 -22.18 11.09 7.31
C ASP A 194 -21.81 10.45 8.65
N VAL A 195 -21.12 9.31 8.64
CA VAL A 195 -20.65 8.64 9.87
C VAL A 195 -19.23 9.02 10.27
N ILE A 196 -18.50 9.80 9.45
CA ILE A 196 -17.11 10.15 9.74
C ILE A 196 -17.09 11.22 10.86
N PRO A 197 -16.51 10.91 12.03
CA PRO A 197 -16.42 11.87 13.12
C PRO A 197 -15.28 12.86 12.88
N HIS A 198 -15.29 13.99 13.59
CA HIS A 198 -14.14 14.91 13.62
C HIS A 198 -12.92 14.34 14.34
N THR A 199 -13.15 13.43 15.29
CA THR A 199 -12.12 12.75 16.07
C THR A 199 -12.41 11.27 16.21
N PHE A 200 -11.39 10.43 16.14
CA PHE A 200 -11.49 8.98 16.34
C PHE A 200 -10.26 8.49 17.13
N MET A 201 -10.48 7.75 18.22
CA MET A 201 -9.43 7.31 19.14
C MET A 201 -8.53 8.46 19.66
N ASP A 202 -9.15 9.56 20.07
CA ASP A 202 -8.48 10.78 20.56
C ASP A 202 -7.54 11.44 19.55
N ARG A 203 -7.79 11.21 18.25
CA ARG A 203 -7.00 11.76 17.15
C ARG A 203 -7.89 12.51 16.16
N PRO A 204 -7.39 13.60 15.55
CA PRO A 204 -8.13 14.30 14.51
C PRO A 204 -8.31 13.41 13.29
N VAL A 205 -9.50 13.47 12.69
CA VAL A 205 -9.81 12.76 11.44
C VAL A 205 -9.65 13.72 10.26
N ILE A 206 -8.89 13.29 9.26
CA ILE A 206 -8.69 14.01 7.99
C ILE A 206 -9.19 13.18 6.81
N SER A 207 -9.59 13.86 5.74
CA SER A 207 -10.02 13.19 4.51
C SER A 207 -8.85 12.58 3.74
N GLY A 208 -8.91 11.27 3.45
CA GLY A 208 -7.95 10.57 2.58
C GLY A 208 -8.36 10.50 1.11
N ASP A 209 -9.32 11.32 0.68
CA ASP A 209 -9.99 11.13 -0.61
C ASP A 209 -9.49 12.05 -1.74
N ALA A 210 -8.71 13.08 -1.39
CA ALA A 210 -8.07 13.98 -2.34
C ALA A 210 -6.95 13.27 -3.14
N ASP A 211 -6.04 12.60 -2.44
CA ASP A 211 -4.92 11.85 -3.01
C ASP A 211 -4.58 10.61 -2.16
N ASP A 212 -3.61 9.79 -2.58
CA ASP A 212 -3.13 8.63 -1.79
C ASP A 212 -1.77 8.92 -1.09
N LEU A 213 -1.31 10.18 -1.05
CA LEU A 213 0.03 10.60 -0.60
C LEU A 213 0.11 10.75 0.93
N ARG A 214 -0.11 9.65 1.64
CA ARG A 214 -0.21 9.64 3.12
C ARG A 214 1.03 10.14 3.86
N PHE A 215 2.19 10.14 3.21
CA PHE A 215 3.43 10.68 3.77
C PHE A 215 3.45 12.22 3.89
N LEU A 216 2.46 12.90 3.32
CA LEU A 216 2.25 14.36 3.46
C LEU A 216 1.26 14.71 4.58
N ASP A 217 0.56 13.71 5.13
CA ASP A 217 -0.38 13.94 6.22
C ASP A 217 0.38 14.37 7.50
N PRO A 218 -0.22 15.19 8.37
CA PRO A 218 0.31 15.44 9.70
C PRO A 218 0.47 14.13 10.49
N ASP A 219 1.39 14.11 11.45
CA ASP A 219 1.57 12.95 12.33
C ASP A 219 0.42 12.82 13.34
N GLY A 220 0.12 11.58 13.73
CA GLY A 220 -0.87 11.26 14.77
C GLY A 220 -2.33 11.37 14.33
N VAL A 221 -2.61 11.40 13.03
CA VAL A 221 -3.97 11.58 12.49
C VAL A 221 -4.66 10.25 12.16
N VAL A 222 -5.99 10.31 12.04
CA VAL A 222 -6.80 9.26 11.42
C VAL A 222 -7.19 9.71 10.01
N VAL A 223 -6.87 8.91 9.01
CA VAL A 223 -7.23 9.13 7.61
C VAL A 223 -8.54 8.41 7.30
N SER A 224 -9.60 9.15 7.00
CA SER A 224 -10.89 8.57 6.63
C SER A 224 -10.90 8.14 5.15
N LEU A 225 -11.22 6.88 4.91
CA LEU A 225 -11.43 6.29 3.59
C LEU A 225 -12.87 5.79 3.45
N TYR A 226 -13.41 5.77 2.22
CA TYR A 226 -14.74 5.22 1.98
C TYR A 226 -14.73 3.76 1.55
N ALA A 227 -15.72 3.00 2.02
CA ALA A 227 -15.98 1.64 1.56
C ALA A 227 -16.24 1.61 0.04
N LYS A 228 -15.51 0.73 -0.66
CA LYS A 228 -15.58 0.56 -2.12
C LYS A 228 -15.84 -0.90 -2.48
N GLY A 229 -16.55 -1.11 -3.60
CA GLY A 229 -16.87 -2.46 -4.08
C GLY A 229 -17.58 -3.31 -3.03
N LYS A 230 -17.10 -4.53 -2.82
CA LYS A 230 -17.68 -5.49 -1.87
C LYS A 230 -17.67 -5.01 -0.42
N ALA A 231 -16.69 -4.18 -0.03
CA ALA A 231 -16.58 -3.65 1.34
C ALA A 231 -17.83 -2.85 1.77
N LYS A 232 -18.61 -2.30 0.82
CA LYS A 232 -19.87 -1.61 1.17
C LYS A 232 -20.86 -2.51 1.90
N LYS A 233 -20.78 -3.83 1.68
CA LYS A 233 -21.63 -4.85 2.30
C LYS A 233 -20.96 -5.52 3.51
N ASP A 234 -19.81 -5.01 3.96
CA ASP A 234 -19.10 -5.59 5.09
C ASP A 234 -19.92 -5.44 6.38
N THR A 235 -20.04 -6.52 7.13
CA THR A 235 -20.61 -6.55 8.48
C THR A 235 -19.63 -7.12 9.49
N SER A 236 -18.36 -7.33 9.08
CA SER A 236 -17.35 -7.97 9.92
C SER A 236 -16.76 -7.02 10.97
N GLY A 237 -16.82 -5.70 10.75
CA GLY A 237 -16.10 -4.69 11.54
C GLY A 237 -14.81 -4.22 10.86
N PHE A 238 -14.56 -4.64 9.61
CA PHE A 238 -13.51 -4.05 8.77
C PHE A 238 -13.90 -2.65 8.30
N VAL A 239 -15.18 -2.47 7.96
CA VAL A 239 -15.79 -1.15 7.71
C VAL A 239 -16.49 -0.68 8.97
N ILE A 240 -16.21 0.57 9.35
CA ILE A 240 -16.74 1.22 10.54
C ILE A 240 -17.99 2.04 10.17
N ASP A 241 -18.95 2.01 11.09
CA ASP A 241 -20.24 2.70 11.03
C ASP A 241 -20.30 3.85 12.05
#